data_AF-A0A8S2VJ05-F1
#
_entry.id   AF-A0A8S2VJ05-F1
#
_cell.length_a   1.000
_cell.length_b   1.000
_cell.length_c   1.000
_cell.angle_alpha   90.00
_cell.angle_beta   90.00
_cell.angle_gamma   90.00
#
_symmetry.space_group_name_H-M   'P 1'
#
loop_
_entity.id
_entity.type
_entity.pdbx_description
1 polymer ?
#
loop_
_entity_poly.entity_id
_entity_poly.type
_entity_poly.pdbx_seq_one_letter_code
_entity_poly.pdbx_strand_id
1 'polypeptide(L)' 'NGKQAENVAWYYSKTTGPEFSSIKDHVALYVGSMDECRVDGERVVSQPGQFYGGWITKDMIGPFKGESAIM' A
#
# COMPACT_ATOMS: atom_id res chain seq x y z
N ASN A 1 -1.02 13.69 -18.39
CA ASN A 1 -1.73 12.73 -19.29
C ASN A 1 -3.15 12.39 -18.84
N GLY A 2 -3.81 13.15 -17.95
CA GLY A 2 -5.24 12.94 -17.64
C GLY A 2 -5.63 11.57 -17.10
N LYS A 3 -4.67 10.77 -16.59
CA LYS A 3 -4.96 9.46 -16.01
C LYS A 3 -5.61 9.63 -14.65
N GLN A 4 -6.65 8.85 -14.40
CA GLN A 4 -7.31 8.75 -13.11
C GLN A 4 -7.39 7.27 -12.72
N ALA A 5 -7.13 6.98 -11.45
CA ALA A 5 -7.30 5.66 -10.88
C ALA A 5 -8.46 5.72 -9.88
N GLU A 6 -9.50 4.93 -10.13
CA GLU A 6 -10.73 4.95 -9.33
C GLU A 6 -10.68 3.92 -8.20
N ASN A 7 -11.16 4.30 -7.02
CA ASN A 7 -11.26 3.41 -5.84
C ASN A 7 -9.93 2.77 -5.40
N VAL A 8 -8.80 3.44 -5.66
CA VAL A 8 -7.47 2.90 -5.35
C VAL A 8 -6.84 3.45 -4.07
N ALA A 9 -7.52 4.36 -3.38
CA ALA A 9 -7.02 5.02 -2.18
C ALA A 9 -8.11 5.08 -1.10
N TRP A 10 -7.69 5.07 0.16
CA TRP A 10 -8.56 5.19 1.32
C TRP A 10 -7.84 5.95 2.44
N TYR A 11 -8.61 6.42 3.41
CA TYR A 11 -8.10 7.03 4.63
C TYR A 11 -9.11 6.83 5.76
N TYR A 12 -8.67 7.02 6.99
CA TYR A 12 -9.52 6.93 8.17
C TYR A 12 -9.85 8.34 8.68
N SER A 13 -11.04 8.84 8.38
CA SER A 13 -11.53 10.15 8.88
C SER A 13 -11.86 10.11 10.38
N LYS A 14 -12.13 8.91 10.91
CA LYS A 14 -12.36 8.63 12.31
C LYS A 14 -11.59 7.38 12.72
N THR A 15 -10.84 7.48 13.81
CA THR A 15 -10.07 6.38 14.40
C THR A 15 -10.79 5.85 15.65
N THR A 16 -10.65 4.56 15.94
CA THR A 16 -11.38 3.88 17.03
C THR A 16 -10.75 4.04 18.42
N GLY A 17 -9.55 4.63 18.49
CA GLY A 17 -8.81 4.81 19.74
C GLY A 17 -7.61 5.76 19.57
N PRO A 18 -7.06 6.28 20.69
CA PRO A 18 -5.93 7.21 20.67
C PRO A 18 -4.67 6.62 20.00
N GLU A 19 -4.47 5.30 20.08
CA GLU A 19 -3.35 4.57 19.48
C GLU A 19 -3.30 4.66 17.94
N PHE A 20 -4.44 4.93 17.29
CA PHE A 20 -4.53 5.09 15.84
C PHE A 20 -4.54 6.56 15.40
N SER A 21 -4.40 7.51 16.32
CA SER A 21 -4.50 8.95 15.99
C SER A 21 -3.45 9.39 14.96
N SER A 22 -2.29 8.72 14.93
CA SER A 22 -1.20 9.01 14.00
C SER A 22 -1.54 8.73 12.53
N ILE A 23 -2.55 7.93 12.24
CA ILE A 23 -2.97 7.59 10.86
C ILE A 23 -4.27 8.30 10.45
N LYS A 24 -4.85 9.13 11.31
CA LYS A 24 -6.06 9.87 10.99
C LYS A 24 -5.80 10.81 9.81
N ASP A 25 -6.70 10.82 8.84
CA ASP A 25 -6.62 11.67 7.64
C ASP A 25 -5.39 11.42 6.74
N HIS A 26 -4.59 10.37 7.02
CA HIS A 26 -3.51 9.92 6.14
C HIS A 26 -4.05 9.00 5.06
N VAL A 27 -3.59 9.23 3.82
CA VAL A 27 -3.99 8.45 2.65
C VAL A 27 -3.12 7.21 2.50
N ALA A 28 -3.76 6.07 2.34
CA ALA A 28 -3.17 4.84 1.85
C ALA A 28 -3.69 4.56 0.44
N LEU A 29 -2.90 3.85 -0.37
CA LEU A 29 -3.24 3.56 -1.76
C LEU A 29 -2.59 2.26 -2.25
N TYR A 30 -3.15 1.69 -3.30
CA TYR A 30 -2.58 0.54 -4.01
C TYR A 30 -1.42 0.98 -4.92
N VAL A 31 -0.19 0.61 -4.55
CA VAL A 31 1.03 0.90 -5.33
C VAL A 31 0.92 0.35 -6.75
N GLY A 32 0.31 -0.82 -6.92
CA GLY A 32 0.14 -1.46 -8.24
C GLY A 32 -0.72 -0.65 -9.22
N SER A 33 -1.48 0.34 -8.73
CA SER A 33 -2.30 1.24 -9.54
C SER A 33 -1.63 2.58 -9.85
N MET A 34 -0.40 2.80 -9.40
CA MET A 34 0.37 4.03 -9.62
C MET A 34 1.51 3.79 -10.62
N ASP A 35 1.94 4.85 -11.32
CA ASP A 35 3.12 4.77 -12.17
C ASP A 35 4.41 4.55 -11.33
N GLU A 36 4.52 5.19 -10.16
CA GLU A 36 5.61 4.99 -9.21
C GLU A 36 5.21 5.42 -7.78
N CYS A 37 5.69 4.71 -6.76
CA CYS A 37 5.63 5.13 -5.35
C CYS A 37 7.02 5.00 -4.72
N ARG A 38 7.36 5.90 -3.79
CA ARG A 38 8.63 5.88 -3.07
C ARG A 38 8.46 6.08 -1.57
N VAL A 39 9.29 5.41 -0.79
CA VAL A 39 9.48 5.62 0.65
C VAL A 39 10.95 5.91 0.88
N ASP A 40 11.28 7.04 1.50
CA ASP A 40 12.66 7.48 1.74
C ASP A 40 13.57 7.44 0.50
N GLY A 41 13.00 7.80 -0.65
CA GLY A 41 13.68 7.79 -1.95
C GLY A 41 13.77 6.41 -2.62
N GLU A 42 13.44 5.34 -1.92
CA GLU A 42 13.39 3.98 -2.45
C GLU A 42 12.08 3.69 -3.16
N ARG A 43 12.14 3.08 -4.35
CA ARG A 43 10.95 2.64 -5.09
C ARG A 43 10.35 1.41 -4.43
N VAL A 44 9.08 1.48 -4.06
CA VAL A 44 8.35 0.35 -3.47
C VAL A 44 7.72 -0.54 -4.53
N VAL A 45 7.56 -1.83 -4.20
CA VAL A 45 6.86 -2.83 -5.01
C VAL A 45 5.51 -3.15 -4.36
N SER A 46 4.47 -3.34 -5.16
CA SER A 46 3.17 -3.76 -4.64
C SER A 46 3.23 -5.21 -4.13
N GLN A 47 2.58 -5.47 -2.99
CA GLN A 47 2.40 -6.82 -2.48
C GLN A 47 1.73 -7.75 -3.52
N PRO A 48 2.14 -9.02 -3.62
CA PRO A 48 1.56 -9.98 -4.57
C PRO A 48 0.04 -10.17 -4.43
N GLY A 49 -0.60 -10.53 -5.54
CA GLY A 49 -2.03 -10.88 -5.58
C GLY A 49 -3.00 -9.70 -5.73
N GLN A 50 -2.51 -8.45 -5.79
CA GLN A 50 -3.30 -7.22 -6.06
C GLN A 50 -4.44 -6.91 -5.07
N PHE A 51 -4.68 -7.77 -4.09
CA PHE A 51 -5.71 -7.59 -3.07
C PHE A 51 -5.21 -6.75 -1.89
N TYR A 52 -3.94 -6.88 -1.53
CA TYR A 52 -3.34 -6.15 -0.41
C TYR A 52 -2.70 -4.86 -0.89
N GLY A 53 -3.04 -3.75 -0.24
CA GLY A 53 -2.37 -2.46 -0.44
C GLY A 53 -1.01 -2.36 0.26
N GLY A 54 -0.29 -3.48 0.39
CA GLY A 54 1.01 -3.54 1.03
C GLY A 54 2.13 -3.02 0.13
N TRP A 55 3.12 -2.37 0.73
CA TRP A 55 4.25 -1.74 0.07
C TRP A 55 5.51 -2.49 0.50
N ILE A 56 6.26 -3.02 -0.46
CA ILE A 56 7.45 -3.81 -0.22
C ILE A 56 8.68 -2.98 -0.57
N THR A 57 9.55 -2.77 0.40
CA THR A 57 10.92 -2.24 0.24
C THR A 57 11.93 -3.39 0.23
N LYS A 58 13.16 -3.12 -0.23
CA LYS A 58 14.25 -4.08 -0.44
C LYS A 58 14.70 -4.80 0.84
N ASP A 59 14.45 -4.21 1.99
CA ASP A 59 14.79 -4.72 3.32
C ASP A 59 13.71 -5.65 3.89
N MET A 60 12.51 -5.68 3.30
CA MET A 60 11.48 -6.63 3.69
C MET A 60 11.79 -8.02 3.13
N ILE A 61 11.73 -9.03 3.99
CA ILE A 61 11.95 -10.44 3.63
C ILE A 61 10.61 -11.19 3.75
N GLY A 62 10.27 -11.95 2.70
CA GLY A 62 9.05 -12.76 2.63
C GLY A 62 9.04 -13.97 3.58
N PRO A 63 7.97 -14.78 3.54
CA PRO A 63 6.94 -14.83 2.50
C PRO A 63 5.93 -13.68 2.61
N PHE A 64 5.47 -13.17 1.48
CA PHE A 64 4.46 -12.12 1.45
C PHE A 64 3.06 -12.71 1.27
N LYS A 65 2.09 -12.17 2.01
CA LYS A 65 0.70 -12.61 1.88
C LYS A 65 0.18 -12.33 0.46
N GLY A 66 -0.57 -13.26 -0.12
CA GLY A 66 -1.08 -13.09 -1.49
C GLY A 66 -0.12 -13.61 -2.57
N GLU A 67 1.06 -14.10 -2.20
CA GLU A 67 1.81 -15.01 -3.06
C GLU A 67 0.95 -16.26 -3.30
N SER A 68 0.81 -16.66 -4.57
CA SER A 68 0.33 -18.01 -4.85
C SER A 68 1.34 -18.97 -4.24
N ALA A 69 0.89 -19.78 -3.27
CA ALA A 69 1.66 -20.90 -2.81
C ALA A 69 1.96 -21.78 -4.04
N ILE A 70 3.18 -21.72 -4.54
CA ILE A 70 3.70 -22.81 -5.35
C ILE A 70 3.90 -23.98 -4.39
N MET A 71 3.21 -25.08 -4.70
CA MET A 71 3.38 -26.38 -4.06
C MET A 71 4.84 -26.83 -4.11
#